data_AF-A0A418URC2-F1
#
_entry.id   AF-A0A418URC2-F1
#
_cell.length_a   1.000
_cell.length_b   1.000
_cell.length_c   1.000
_cell.angle_alpha   90.00
_cell.angle_beta   90.00
_cell.angle_gamma   90.00
#
_symmetry.space_group_name_H-M   'P 1'
#
loop_
_entity.id
_entity.type
_entity.pdbx_description
1 polymer ?
#
loop_
_entity_poly.entity_id
_entity_poly.type
_entity_poly.pdbx_seq_one_letter_code
_entity_poly.pdbx_strand_id
1 'polypeptide(L)'
;MAEYAKPWLSVDEQIDRRLRMLVMDGVERIEVAIRMQIGYVLGRRSPFAYEDPDCFTKAFTAEGTDVRDPAPSRHVQWLQRVNERKSSSDEQFVKHFQQKYDNRMPVWALTEILELGHLSLLYRGMRQQDAEEIALALGVPTKKVMTSWLASLNYVRNVAAHHSRLFNRKLQHAPARPKAGQIPVLDHLRDNPTAKGVFGTYNALAVIAYLLRSIDPGADWPRHLAALMRQFPTSHALTTASLGAPSNWESLDLWRG
;
A
#
# COMPACT_ATOMS: atom_id res chain seq x y z
N MET A 1 28.53 -19.65 -7.27
CA MET A 1 29.07 -18.55 -6.44
C MET A 1 28.64 -17.24 -7.08
N ALA A 2 27.68 -16.54 -6.49
CA ALA A 2 27.18 -15.28 -7.06
C ALA A 2 28.13 -14.15 -6.64
N GLU A 3 28.91 -13.70 -7.61
CA GLU A 3 29.97 -12.72 -7.50
C GLU A 3 29.40 -11.28 -7.43
N TYR A 4 29.99 -10.50 -6.53
CA TYR A 4 29.94 -9.02 -6.44
C TYR A 4 28.63 -8.33 -6.05
N ALA A 5 28.23 -8.54 -4.79
CA ALA A 5 27.57 -7.48 -4.05
C ALA A 5 28.61 -6.40 -3.66
N LYS A 6 28.26 -5.13 -3.85
CA LYS A 6 29.12 -3.95 -3.66
C LYS A 6 29.97 -4.05 -2.36
N PRO A 7 31.30 -4.24 -2.45
CA PRO A 7 32.15 -4.58 -1.30
C PRO A 7 32.30 -3.47 -0.25
N TRP A 8 31.84 -2.25 -0.56
CA TRP A 8 31.85 -1.11 0.36
C TRP A 8 30.55 -0.96 1.18
N LEU A 9 29.53 -1.79 0.95
CA LEU A 9 28.31 -1.79 1.77
C LEU A 9 28.39 -2.87 2.83
N SER A 10 28.00 -2.55 4.05
CA SER A 10 27.88 -3.56 5.11
C SER A 10 26.76 -4.56 4.78
N VAL A 11 26.82 -5.76 5.37
CA VAL A 11 25.83 -6.83 5.11
C VAL A 11 24.40 -6.35 5.41
N ASP A 12 24.21 -5.55 6.46
CA ASP A 12 22.92 -4.95 6.80
C ASP A 12 22.41 -3.96 5.74
N GLU A 13 23.30 -3.15 5.14
CA GLU A 13 22.94 -2.22 4.07
C GLU A 13 22.55 -2.94 2.78
N GLN A 14 23.23 -4.04 2.46
CA GLN A 14 22.91 -4.86 1.29
C GLN A 14 21.54 -5.54 1.44
N ILE A 15 21.26 -6.08 2.62
CA ILE A 15 19.97 -6.71 2.94
C ILE A 15 18.85 -5.68 2.92
N ASP A 16 19.03 -4.52 3.56
CA ASP A 16 18.00 -3.48 3.59
C ASP A 16 17.74 -2.90 2.19
N ARG A 17 18.77 -2.74 1.35
CA ARG A 17 18.59 -2.36 -0.05
C ARG A 17 17.72 -3.37 -0.80
N ARG A 18 17.99 -4.67 -0.65
CA ARG A 18 17.19 -5.74 -1.28
C ARG A 18 15.77 -5.79 -0.72
N LEU A 19 15.60 -5.56 0.58
CA LEU A 19 14.30 -5.46 1.22
C LEU A 19 13.48 -4.29 0.67
N ARG A 20 14.10 -3.11 0.51
CA ARG A 20 13.45 -1.94 -0.11
C ARG A 20 13.04 -2.24 -1.56
N MET A 21 13.86 -2.93 -2.34
CA MET A 21 13.50 -3.32 -3.72
C MET A 21 12.29 -4.28 -3.74
N LEU A 22 12.24 -5.27 -2.85
CA LEU A 22 11.08 -6.16 -2.73
C LEU A 22 9.83 -5.40 -2.27
N VAL A 23 9.94 -4.48 -1.31
CA VAL A 23 8.80 -3.64 -0.90
C VAL A 23 8.29 -2.81 -2.08
N MET A 24 9.17 -2.19 -2.86
CA MET A 24 8.77 -1.42 -4.04
C MET A 24 8.06 -2.30 -5.07
N ASP A 25 8.64 -3.43 -5.47
CA ASP A 25 8.04 -4.38 -6.43
C ASP A 25 6.66 -4.90 -5.97
N GLY A 26 6.55 -5.29 -4.70
CA GLY A 26 5.28 -5.81 -4.17
C GLY A 26 4.21 -4.73 -4.06
N VAL A 27 4.57 -3.53 -3.62
CA VAL A 27 3.62 -2.42 -3.51
C VAL A 27 3.21 -1.88 -4.88
N GLU A 28 4.10 -1.86 -5.86
CA GLU A 28 3.79 -1.44 -7.24
C GLU A 28 2.69 -2.30 -7.87
N ARG A 29 2.80 -3.63 -7.75
CA ARG A 29 1.75 -4.56 -8.23
C ARG A 29 0.41 -4.33 -7.53
N ILE A 30 0.44 -4.08 -6.21
CA ILE A 30 -0.75 -3.74 -5.43
C ILE A 30 -1.34 -2.41 -5.89
N GLU A 31 -0.50 -1.41 -6.16
CA GLU A 31 -0.92 -0.09 -6.65
C GLU A 31 -1.65 -0.23 -7.99
N VAL A 32 -1.10 -0.97 -8.94
CA VAL A 32 -1.73 -1.26 -10.24
C VAL A 32 -3.08 -1.95 -10.05
N ALA A 33 -3.16 -2.99 -9.22
CA ALA A 33 -4.43 -3.67 -8.94
C ALA A 33 -5.49 -2.71 -8.36
N ILE A 34 -5.08 -1.81 -7.46
CA ILE A 34 -5.98 -0.82 -6.85
C ILE A 34 -6.43 0.23 -7.85
N ARG A 35 -5.57 0.69 -8.76
CA ARG A 35 -5.95 1.60 -9.85
C ARG A 35 -7.07 0.98 -10.69
N MET A 36 -6.88 -0.27 -11.10
CA MET A 36 -7.88 -0.99 -11.91
C MET A 36 -9.21 -1.14 -11.17
N GLN A 37 -9.17 -1.56 -9.89
CA GLN A 37 -10.37 -1.74 -9.08
C GLN A 37 -11.12 -0.43 -8.82
N ILE A 38 -10.41 0.64 -8.45
CA ILE A 38 -11.01 1.97 -8.24
C ILE A 38 -11.60 2.51 -9.54
N GLY A 39 -10.84 2.45 -10.64
CA GLY A 39 -11.27 2.90 -11.96
C GLY A 39 -12.54 2.18 -12.43
N TYR A 40 -12.59 0.86 -12.23
CA TYR A 40 -13.77 0.06 -12.54
C TYR A 40 -14.97 0.42 -11.64
N VAL A 41 -14.82 0.36 -10.32
CA VAL A 41 -15.94 0.51 -9.39
C VAL A 41 -16.55 1.90 -9.45
N LEU A 42 -15.73 2.96 -9.47
CA LEU A 42 -16.23 4.33 -9.62
C LEU A 42 -16.72 4.60 -11.04
N GLY A 43 -16.02 4.08 -12.06
CA GLY A 43 -16.36 4.30 -13.48
C GLY A 43 -17.72 3.75 -13.87
N ARG A 44 -18.20 2.70 -13.20
CA ARG A 44 -19.57 2.18 -13.40
C ARG A 44 -20.66 3.19 -13.06
N ARG A 45 -20.41 4.14 -12.15
CA ARG A 45 -21.38 5.20 -11.81
C ARG A 45 -21.35 6.30 -12.87
N SER A 46 -20.16 6.78 -13.18
CA SER A 46 -19.90 7.82 -14.16
C SER A 46 -18.40 7.86 -14.45
N PRO A 47 -17.97 8.20 -15.69
CA PRO A 47 -16.57 8.47 -15.99
C PRO A 47 -15.95 9.53 -15.07
N PHE A 48 -16.76 10.46 -14.56
CA PHE A 48 -16.33 11.57 -13.70
C PHE A 48 -16.84 11.43 -12.26
N ALA A 49 -17.18 10.21 -11.82
CA ALA A 49 -17.69 9.97 -10.46
C ALA A 49 -16.73 10.45 -9.35
N TYR A 50 -15.44 10.59 -9.65
CA TYR A 50 -14.46 11.15 -8.71
C TYR A 50 -14.64 12.64 -8.44
N GLU A 51 -15.35 13.37 -9.30
CA GLU A 51 -15.67 14.81 -9.14
C GLU A 51 -16.96 15.02 -8.33
N ASP A 52 -17.84 14.02 -8.31
CA ASP A 52 -19.16 14.09 -7.69
C ASP A 52 -19.09 13.77 -6.18
N PRO A 53 -19.34 14.75 -5.28
CA PRO A 53 -19.33 14.54 -3.84
C PRO A 53 -20.34 13.48 -3.37
N ASP A 54 -21.44 13.30 -4.09
CA ASP A 54 -22.44 12.30 -3.70
C ASP A 54 -21.87 10.89 -3.80
N CYS A 55 -20.90 10.62 -4.68
CA CYS A 55 -20.23 9.33 -4.80
C CYS A 55 -19.38 8.96 -3.56
N PHE A 56 -19.24 9.84 -2.57
CA PHE A 56 -18.37 9.67 -1.41
C PHE A 56 -19.10 9.76 -0.07
N THR A 57 -18.39 9.42 1.01
CA THR A 57 -18.91 9.60 2.37
C THR A 57 -18.98 11.07 2.75
N LYS A 58 -19.99 11.45 3.54
CA LYS A 58 -20.12 12.82 4.08
C LYS A 58 -18.87 13.31 4.79
N ALA A 59 -18.18 12.44 5.54
CA ALA A 59 -16.94 12.81 6.24
C ALA A 59 -15.78 13.15 5.29
N PHE A 60 -15.82 12.72 4.04
CA PHE A 60 -14.82 13.05 3.02
C PHE A 60 -15.13 14.36 2.30
N THR A 61 -16.41 14.69 2.15
CA THR A 61 -16.90 15.82 1.36
C THR A 61 -17.35 17.02 2.19
N ALA A 62 -17.55 16.85 3.50
CA ALA A 62 -17.84 17.95 4.42
C ALA A 62 -16.62 18.87 4.59
N GLU A 63 -16.87 20.17 4.63
CA GLU A 63 -15.89 21.21 4.91
C GLU A 63 -15.41 21.15 6.37
N GLY A 64 -14.26 21.78 6.64
CA GLY A 64 -13.77 21.97 7.99
C GLY A 64 -14.76 22.80 8.81
N THR A 65 -15.05 22.35 10.03
CA THR A 65 -16.00 23.04 10.92
C THR A 65 -15.35 24.18 11.71
N ASP A 66 -14.05 24.40 11.55
CA ASP A 66 -13.36 25.51 12.22
C ASP A 66 -13.59 26.81 11.45
N VAL A 67 -14.43 27.67 12.02
CA VAL A 67 -14.78 28.98 11.45
C VAL A 67 -13.56 29.92 11.40
N ARG A 68 -12.54 29.67 12.23
CA ARG A 68 -11.31 30.50 12.29
C ARG A 68 -10.26 30.06 11.28
N ASP A 69 -10.33 28.81 10.83
CA ASP A 69 -9.45 28.23 9.81
C ASP A 69 -10.30 27.35 8.85
N PRO A 70 -11.11 27.99 7.98
CA PRO A 70 -11.99 27.26 7.08
C PRO A 70 -11.17 26.47 6.07
N ALA A 71 -11.08 25.15 6.30
CA ALA A 71 -10.40 24.25 5.41
C ALA A 71 -11.38 23.63 4.40
N PRO A 72 -11.03 23.55 3.10
CA PRO A 72 -11.83 22.81 2.12
C PRO A 72 -11.94 21.35 2.54
N SER A 73 -13.00 20.67 2.09
CA SER A 73 -13.18 19.25 2.37
C SER A 73 -12.01 18.41 1.87
N ARG A 74 -11.83 17.20 2.44
CA ARG A 74 -10.76 16.29 2.01
C ARG A 74 -10.89 15.89 0.55
N HIS A 75 -12.12 15.80 0.03
CA HIS A 75 -12.42 15.56 -1.37
C HIS A 75 -11.92 16.71 -2.25
N VAL A 76 -12.20 17.96 -1.88
CA VAL A 76 -11.70 19.14 -2.60
C VAL A 76 -10.17 19.21 -2.56
N GLN A 77 -9.56 18.99 -1.40
CA GLN A 77 -8.09 18.92 -1.29
C GLN A 77 -7.49 17.81 -2.15
N TRP A 78 -8.17 16.66 -2.24
CA TRP A 78 -7.73 15.56 -3.10
C TRP A 78 -7.84 15.95 -4.58
N LEU A 79 -8.94 16.57 -5.00
CA LEU A 79 -9.12 17.09 -6.37
C LEU A 79 -8.05 18.11 -6.74
N GLN A 80 -7.67 19.00 -5.82
CA GLN A 80 -6.58 19.96 -6.04
C GLN A 80 -5.25 19.24 -6.36
N ARG A 81 -4.83 18.28 -5.52
CA ARG A 81 -3.61 17.50 -5.76
C ARG A 81 -3.65 16.70 -7.06
N VAL A 82 -4.82 16.16 -7.41
CA VAL A 82 -5.02 15.47 -8.67
C VAL A 82 -4.87 16.42 -9.85
N ASN A 83 -5.40 17.63 -9.77
CA ASN A 83 -5.25 18.64 -10.81
C ASN A 83 -3.81 19.13 -10.96
N GLU A 84 -3.07 19.29 -9.86
CA GLU A 84 -1.62 19.55 -9.87
C GLU A 84 -0.84 18.41 -10.53
N ARG A 85 -1.22 17.16 -10.24
CA ARG A 85 -0.60 15.99 -10.87
C ARG A 85 -0.88 15.93 -12.37
N LYS A 86 -2.10 16.27 -12.79
CA LYS A 86 -2.45 16.37 -14.22
C LYS A 86 -1.62 17.47 -14.89
N SER A 87 -1.59 18.68 -14.33
CA SER A 87 -0.89 19.82 -14.94
C SER A 87 0.62 19.62 -15.06
N SER A 88 1.23 18.91 -14.12
CA SER A 88 2.66 18.58 -14.13
C SER A 88 3.01 17.27 -14.87
N SER A 89 2.03 16.56 -15.44
CA SER A 89 2.27 15.29 -16.11
C SER A 89 2.84 15.47 -17.52
N ASP A 90 3.91 14.72 -17.80
CA ASP A 90 4.51 14.67 -19.14
C ASP A 90 3.93 13.60 -20.07
N GLU A 91 3.03 12.76 -19.54
CA GLU A 91 2.42 11.63 -20.25
C GLU A 91 1.58 12.09 -21.45
N GLN A 92 1.78 11.43 -22.60
CA GLN A 92 1.15 11.85 -23.86
C GLN A 92 -0.38 11.79 -23.80
N PHE A 93 -0.95 10.78 -23.12
CA PHE A 93 -2.39 10.65 -22.97
C PHE A 93 -2.98 11.76 -22.10
N VAL A 94 -2.26 12.23 -21.07
CA VAL A 94 -2.70 13.36 -20.24
C VAL A 94 -2.73 14.65 -21.06
N LYS A 95 -1.67 14.90 -21.84
CA LYS A 95 -1.61 16.05 -22.77
C LYS A 95 -2.76 16.01 -23.78
N HIS A 96 -3.14 14.83 -24.27
CA HIS A 96 -4.29 14.66 -25.14
C HIS A 96 -5.61 15.09 -24.45
N PHE A 97 -5.85 14.66 -23.21
CA PHE A 97 -7.04 15.08 -22.45
C PHE A 97 -7.05 16.57 -22.11
N GLN A 98 -5.90 17.15 -21.78
CA GLN A 98 -5.75 18.58 -21.56
C GLN A 98 -6.13 19.41 -22.78
N GLN A 99 -5.69 18.99 -23.97
CA GLN A 99 -5.88 19.76 -25.20
C GLN A 99 -7.26 19.57 -25.83
N LYS A 100 -7.85 18.38 -25.72
CA LYS A 100 -9.08 18.02 -26.47
C LYS A 100 -10.34 17.91 -25.62
N TYR A 101 -10.21 17.81 -24.30
CA TYR A 101 -11.33 17.47 -23.41
C TYR A 101 -11.39 18.36 -22.15
N ASP A 102 -10.93 19.62 -22.25
CA ASP A 102 -10.91 20.58 -21.13
C ASP A 102 -10.26 20.01 -19.87
N ASN A 103 -9.19 19.22 -20.05
CA ASN A 103 -8.50 18.52 -18.97
C ASN A 103 -9.40 17.54 -18.18
N ARG A 104 -10.58 17.14 -18.69
CA ARG A 104 -11.45 16.16 -18.03
C ARG A 104 -11.05 14.75 -18.44
N MET A 105 -10.66 13.94 -17.46
CA MET A 105 -10.19 12.57 -17.68
C MET A 105 -11.18 11.60 -17.05
N PRO A 106 -11.59 10.53 -17.75
CA PRO A 106 -12.40 9.51 -17.11
C PRO A 106 -11.58 8.80 -16.00
N VAL A 107 -12.25 8.31 -14.95
CA VAL A 107 -11.61 7.82 -13.73
C VAL A 107 -10.60 6.69 -13.97
N TRP A 108 -10.86 5.79 -14.94
CA TRP A 108 -9.94 4.72 -15.30
C TRP A 108 -8.65 5.21 -15.97
N ALA A 109 -8.70 6.32 -16.70
CA ALA A 109 -7.51 6.96 -17.24
C ALA A 109 -6.82 7.83 -16.17
N LEU A 110 -7.62 8.47 -15.31
CA LEU A 110 -7.11 9.28 -14.21
C LEU A 110 -6.27 8.44 -13.25
N THR A 111 -6.73 7.23 -12.90
CA THR A 111 -6.02 6.35 -11.96
C THR A 111 -4.60 6.02 -12.39
N GLU A 112 -4.29 6.03 -13.68
CA GLU A 112 -2.95 5.73 -14.21
C GLU A 112 -1.87 6.73 -13.78
N ILE A 113 -2.24 7.99 -13.52
CA ILE A 113 -1.28 9.00 -13.03
C ILE A 113 -1.28 9.16 -11.50
N LEU A 114 -2.16 8.44 -10.80
CA LEU A 114 -2.30 8.52 -9.36
C LEU A 114 -1.32 7.58 -8.66
N GLU A 115 -0.51 8.16 -7.79
CA GLU A 115 0.33 7.41 -6.84
C GLU A 115 -0.51 6.76 -5.72
N LEU A 116 0.02 5.72 -5.06
CA LEU A 116 -0.66 5.02 -3.97
C LEU A 116 -1.22 5.92 -2.86
N GLY A 117 -0.54 7.03 -2.56
CA GLY A 117 -1.03 8.03 -1.60
C GLY A 117 -2.37 8.65 -2.00
N HIS A 118 -2.54 8.98 -3.29
CA HIS A 118 -3.78 9.51 -3.84
C HIS A 118 -4.89 8.44 -3.81
N LEU A 119 -4.56 7.22 -4.22
CA LEU A 119 -5.49 6.09 -4.25
C LEU A 119 -5.96 5.71 -2.84
N SER A 120 -5.06 5.68 -1.86
CA SER A 120 -5.37 5.40 -0.46
C SER A 120 -6.31 6.44 0.15
N LEU A 121 -6.12 7.73 -0.17
CA LEU A 121 -7.01 8.79 0.29
C LEU A 121 -8.39 8.71 -0.38
N LEU A 122 -8.43 8.48 -1.70
CA LEU A 122 -9.67 8.31 -2.45
C LEU A 122 -10.48 7.11 -1.92
N TYR A 123 -9.84 5.95 -1.79
CA TYR A 123 -10.44 4.72 -1.27
C TYR A 123 -11.05 4.91 0.12
N ARG A 124 -10.36 5.64 1.01
CA ARG A 124 -10.88 5.99 2.35
C ARG A 124 -12.20 6.77 2.24
N GLY A 125 -12.30 7.67 1.28
CA GLY A 125 -13.46 8.52 1.05
C GLY A 125 -14.66 7.82 0.40
N MET A 126 -14.43 6.73 -0.34
CA MET A 126 -15.48 5.99 -1.08
C MET A 126 -16.63 5.53 -0.18
N ARG A 127 -17.84 5.38 -0.71
CA ARG A 127 -18.98 4.79 0.01
C ARG A 127 -18.62 3.37 0.51
N GLN A 128 -19.25 2.95 1.61
CA GLN A 128 -18.94 1.65 2.24
C GLN A 128 -19.06 0.50 1.25
N GLN A 129 -20.19 0.43 0.52
CA GLN A 129 -20.47 -0.60 -0.47
C GLN A 129 -19.38 -0.69 -1.54
N ASP A 130 -19.07 0.44 -2.19
CA ASP A 130 -18.08 0.50 -3.27
C ASP A 130 -16.67 0.11 -2.78
N ALA A 131 -16.28 0.58 -1.59
CA ALA A 131 -14.97 0.27 -1.03
C ALA A 131 -14.85 -1.19 -0.55
N GLU A 132 -15.93 -1.77 -0.02
CA GLU A 132 -15.97 -3.18 0.38
C GLU A 132 -15.95 -4.12 -0.82
N GLU A 133 -16.58 -3.76 -1.94
CA GLU A 133 -16.45 -4.52 -3.19
C GLU A 133 -14.98 -4.68 -3.60
N ILE A 134 -14.21 -3.57 -3.59
CA ILE A 134 -12.78 -3.60 -3.87
C ILE A 134 -11.99 -4.41 -2.83
N ALA A 135 -12.32 -4.25 -1.55
CA ALA A 135 -11.65 -4.99 -0.47
C ALA A 135 -11.81 -6.50 -0.67
N LEU A 136 -13.05 -6.94 -0.91
CA LEU A 136 -13.41 -8.34 -1.10
C LEU A 136 -12.79 -8.93 -2.36
N ALA A 137 -12.70 -8.16 -3.45
CA ALA A 137 -12.01 -8.56 -4.68
C ALA A 137 -10.53 -8.92 -4.43
N LEU A 138 -9.92 -8.35 -3.39
CA LEU A 138 -8.54 -8.61 -2.98
C LEU A 138 -8.43 -9.53 -1.76
N GLY A 139 -9.53 -10.16 -1.32
CA GLY A 139 -9.60 -11.06 -0.17
C GLY A 139 -9.69 -10.35 1.19
N VAL A 140 -9.82 -9.03 1.22
CA VAL A 140 -9.83 -8.24 2.46
C VAL A 140 -11.26 -8.10 2.99
N PRO A 141 -11.55 -8.45 4.26
CA PRO A 141 -12.91 -8.65 4.73
C PRO A 141 -13.73 -7.37 4.92
N THR A 142 -13.08 -6.21 5.07
CA THR A 142 -13.78 -4.94 5.33
C THR A 142 -13.03 -3.76 4.75
N LYS A 143 -13.77 -2.68 4.42
CA LYS A 143 -13.20 -1.37 4.08
C LYS A 143 -12.20 -0.87 5.13
N LYS A 144 -12.50 -1.08 6.41
CA LYS A 144 -11.66 -0.60 7.52
C LYS A 144 -10.28 -1.24 7.50
N VAL A 145 -10.22 -2.56 7.34
CA VAL A 145 -8.95 -3.31 7.25
C VAL A 145 -8.17 -2.85 6.02
N MET A 146 -8.82 -2.79 4.86
CA MET A 146 -8.18 -2.38 3.61
C MET A 146 -7.65 -0.94 3.66
N THR A 147 -8.40 -0.01 4.24
CA THR A 147 -7.97 1.39 4.45
C THR A 147 -6.70 1.45 5.29
N SER A 148 -6.61 0.65 6.35
CA SER A 148 -5.43 0.57 7.20
C SER A 148 -4.24 -0.06 6.49
N TRP A 149 -4.48 -1.10 5.68
CA TRP A 149 -3.44 -1.74 4.89
C TRP A 149 -2.86 -0.78 3.85
N LEU A 150 -3.70 -0.12 3.03
CA LEU A 150 -3.23 0.88 2.06
C LEU A 150 -2.42 2.01 2.71
N ALA A 151 -2.82 2.48 3.90
CA ALA A 151 -2.05 3.48 4.64
C ALA A 151 -0.68 2.95 5.09
N SER A 152 -0.63 1.69 5.53
CA SER A 152 0.62 1.02 5.91
C SER A 152 1.55 0.81 4.71
N LEU A 153 1.01 0.34 3.58
CA LEU A 153 1.74 0.11 2.34
C LEU A 153 2.31 1.41 1.77
N ASN A 154 1.53 2.49 1.74
CA ASN A 154 2.00 3.80 1.34
C ASN A 154 3.16 4.29 2.24
N TYR A 155 3.06 4.07 3.54
CA TYR A 155 4.12 4.41 4.48
C TYR A 155 5.42 3.63 4.19
N VAL A 156 5.37 2.30 4.09
CA VAL A 156 6.59 1.49 3.85
C VAL A 156 7.19 1.74 2.47
N ARG A 157 6.35 1.99 1.45
CA ARG A 157 6.79 2.41 0.11
C ARG A 157 7.57 3.71 0.18
N ASN A 158 7.05 4.72 0.89
CA ASN A 158 7.74 6.01 1.01
C ASN A 158 9.06 5.87 1.79
N VAL A 159 9.09 5.08 2.86
CA VAL A 159 10.34 4.75 3.57
C VAL A 159 11.35 4.10 2.61
N ALA A 160 10.92 3.15 1.78
CA ALA A 160 11.77 2.49 0.80
C ALA A 160 12.31 3.46 -0.28
N ALA A 161 11.43 4.31 -0.81
CA ALA A 161 11.75 5.31 -1.83
C ALA A 161 12.71 6.40 -1.31
N HIS A 162 12.58 6.82 -0.05
CA HIS A 162 13.50 7.74 0.61
C HIS A 162 14.79 7.08 1.12
N HIS A 163 15.09 5.85 0.68
CA HIS A 163 16.28 5.08 1.07
C HIS A 163 16.48 4.92 2.59
N SER A 164 15.39 5.02 3.35
CA SER A 164 15.40 4.89 4.80
C SER A 164 15.35 3.42 5.21
N ARG A 165 15.98 3.09 6.34
CA ARG A 165 16.03 1.71 6.87
C ARG A 165 14.63 1.20 7.21
N LEU A 166 14.36 -0.05 6.81
CA LEU A 166 13.11 -0.75 7.05
C LEU A 166 13.17 -1.68 8.27
N PHE A 167 14.35 -2.11 8.71
CA PHE A 167 14.52 -2.87 9.95
C PHE A 167 14.63 -1.96 11.19
N ASN A 168 14.31 -2.50 12.38
CA ASN A 168 14.25 -1.80 13.66
C ASN A 168 13.37 -0.53 13.64
N ARG A 169 12.42 -0.46 12.70
CA ARG A 169 11.50 0.67 12.52
C ARG A 169 10.17 0.39 13.19
N LYS A 170 9.65 1.40 13.89
CA LYS A 170 8.25 1.44 14.33
C LYS A 170 7.41 2.05 13.21
N LEU A 171 6.54 1.26 12.58
CA LEU A 171 5.58 1.75 11.59
C LEU A 171 4.67 2.80 12.24
N GLN A 172 4.57 3.98 11.62
CA GLN A 172 3.57 4.99 12.02
C GLN A 172 2.15 4.49 11.76
N HIS A 173 2.00 3.72 10.69
CA HIS A 173 0.75 3.06 10.31
C HIS A 173 1.00 1.55 10.27
N ALA A 174 0.91 0.88 11.42
CA ALA A 174 0.86 -0.57 11.44
C ALA A 174 -0.45 -1.04 10.78
N PRO A 175 -0.42 -2.08 9.94
CA PRO A 175 -1.62 -2.56 9.29
C PRO A 175 -2.55 -3.20 10.33
N ALA A 176 -3.85 -2.92 10.22
CA ALA A 176 -4.87 -3.50 11.08
C ALA A 176 -4.85 -5.03 10.98
N ARG A 177 -4.99 -5.68 12.14
CA ARG A 177 -5.09 -7.13 12.23
C ARG A 177 -6.57 -7.54 12.10
N PRO A 178 -6.94 -8.39 11.13
CA PRO A 178 -8.27 -8.96 11.07
C PRO A 178 -8.64 -9.69 12.36
N LYS A 179 -9.94 -9.94 12.59
CA LYS A 179 -10.35 -10.80 13.71
C LYS A 179 -9.82 -12.22 13.46
N ALA A 180 -9.56 -12.95 14.54
CA ALA A 180 -9.12 -14.34 14.48
C ALA A 180 -9.98 -15.15 13.51
N GLY A 181 -9.36 -15.91 12.61
CA GLY A 181 -10.04 -16.76 11.65
C GLY A 181 -10.64 -16.05 10.44
N GLN A 182 -10.67 -14.71 10.38
CA GLN A 182 -11.14 -14.00 9.17
C GLN A 182 -10.14 -14.13 8.02
N ILE A 183 -8.85 -14.12 8.34
CA ILE A 183 -7.77 -14.39 7.37
C ILE A 183 -6.77 -15.32 8.07
N PRO A 184 -7.02 -16.65 8.08
CA PRO A 184 -6.23 -17.59 8.89
C PRO A 184 -4.73 -17.54 8.63
N VAL A 185 -4.30 -17.32 7.38
CA VAL A 185 -2.88 -17.21 7.02
C VAL A 185 -2.17 -16.01 7.67
N LEU A 186 -2.92 -15.00 8.13
CA LEU A 186 -2.42 -13.82 8.84
C LEU A 186 -2.69 -13.84 10.35
N ASP A 187 -3.29 -14.89 10.90
CA ASP A 187 -3.63 -14.94 12.33
C ASP A 187 -2.39 -14.81 13.24
N HIS A 188 -1.24 -15.32 12.77
CA HIS A 188 0.06 -15.22 13.44
C HIS A 188 0.50 -13.77 13.75
N LEU A 189 -0.03 -12.77 13.03
CA LEU A 189 0.24 -11.37 13.33
C LEU A 189 -0.30 -10.97 14.70
N ARG A 190 -1.26 -11.71 15.28
CA ARG A 190 -1.84 -11.44 16.60
C ARG A 190 -1.01 -12.02 17.76
N ASP A 191 -0.17 -13.02 17.48
CA ASP A 191 0.47 -13.85 18.52
C ASP A 191 1.68 -13.18 19.18
N ASN A 192 2.25 -12.15 18.55
CA ASN A 192 3.41 -11.41 19.08
C ASN A 192 2.99 -10.02 19.60
N PRO A 193 2.77 -9.85 20.92
CA PRO A 193 2.32 -8.59 21.50
C PRO A 193 3.47 -7.58 21.72
N THR A 194 4.72 -7.91 21.40
CA THR A 194 5.84 -6.98 21.58
C THR A 194 5.68 -5.75 20.69
N ALA A 195 6.19 -4.59 21.13
CA ALA A 195 6.13 -3.37 20.30
C ALA A 195 6.76 -3.58 18.91
N LYS A 196 7.83 -4.38 18.81
CA LYS A 196 8.45 -4.78 17.53
C LYS A 196 7.56 -5.73 16.72
N GLY A 197 6.86 -6.68 17.36
CA GLY A 197 5.88 -7.53 16.70
C GLY A 197 4.62 -6.80 16.23
N VAL A 198 4.20 -5.74 16.95
CA VAL A 198 3.01 -4.94 16.64
C VAL A 198 3.26 -3.90 15.57
N PHE A 199 4.40 -3.21 15.65
CA PHE A 199 4.71 -2.09 14.78
C PHE A 199 5.90 -2.37 13.86
N GLY A 200 6.38 -3.60 13.78
CA GLY A 200 7.49 -3.97 12.91
C GLY A 200 7.07 -4.09 11.46
N THR A 201 8.02 -3.84 10.56
CA THR A 201 7.87 -3.91 9.11
C THR A 201 7.36 -5.26 8.61
N TYR A 202 7.62 -6.36 9.35
CA TYR A 202 7.10 -7.68 9.04
C TYR A 202 5.59 -7.70 8.82
N ASN A 203 4.81 -6.93 9.59
CA ASN A 203 3.36 -6.87 9.41
C ASN A 203 2.97 -6.36 8.00
N ALA A 204 3.68 -5.34 7.50
CA ALA A 204 3.45 -4.83 6.15
C ALA A 204 3.90 -5.84 5.08
N LEU A 205 5.03 -6.52 5.29
CA LEU A 205 5.51 -7.58 4.39
C LEU A 205 4.53 -8.75 4.30
N ALA A 206 3.94 -9.15 5.42
CA ALA A 206 2.93 -10.21 5.47
C ALA A 206 1.65 -9.81 4.73
N VAL A 207 1.22 -8.54 4.86
CA VAL A 207 0.09 -7.99 4.09
C VAL A 207 0.40 -7.94 2.59
N ILE A 208 1.61 -7.56 2.18
CA ILE A 208 2.04 -7.59 0.78
C ILE A 208 1.96 -9.03 0.25
N ALA A 209 2.58 -9.99 0.94
CA ALA A 209 2.54 -11.40 0.56
C ALA A 209 1.10 -11.91 0.40
N TYR A 210 0.21 -11.55 1.33
CA TYR A 210 -1.19 -11.94 1.28
C TYR A 210 -1.94 -11.35 0.09
N LEU A 211 -1.84 -10.04 -0.15
CA LEU A 211 -2.53 -9.37 -1.26
C LEU A 211 -2.03 -9.86 -2.62
N LEU A 212 -0.73 -10.16 -2.74
CA LEU A 212 -0.18 -10.68 -3.99
C LEU A 212 -0.75 -12.06 -4.36
N ARG A 213 -1.23 -12.86 -3.41
CA ARG A 213 -1.87 -14.14 -3.72
C ARG A 213 -3.15 -14.01 -4.55
N SER A 214 -3.88 -12.90 -4.42
CA SER A 214 -5.07 -12.63 -5.23
C SER A 214 -4.76 -11.84 -6.50
N ILE A 215 -3.71 -11.00 -6.48
CA ILE A 215 -3.34 -10.12 -7.60
C ILE A 215 -2.48 -10.86 -8.65
N ASP A 216 -1.52 -11.64 -8.19
CA ASP A 216 -0.55 -12.34 -9.02
C ASP A 216 -0.23 -13.70 -8.38
N PRO A 217 -1.10 -14.72 -8.54
CA PRO A 217 -0.94 -16.02 -7.88
C PRO A 217 0.35 -16.75 -8.27
N GLY A 218 0.95 -16.39 -9.41
CA GLY A 218 2.24 -16.91 -9.88
C GLY A 218 3.44 -16.11 -9.39
N ALA A 219 3.25 -15.08 -8.56
CA ALA A 219 4.33 -14.22 -8.10
C ALA A 219 5.33 -14.98 -7.22
N ASP A 220 6.61 -14.91 -7.59
CA ASP A 220 7.73 -15.41 -6.78
C ASP A 220 8.07 -14.48 -5.61
N TRP A 221 7.27 -13.44 -5.38
CA TRP A 221 7.55 -12.42 -4.39
C TRP A 221 7.71 -12.99 -2.97
N PRO A 222 6.78 -13.82 -2.44
CA PRO A 222 6.95 -14.40 -1.11
C PRO A 222 8.20 -15.26 -1.00
N ARG A 223 8.55 -15.98 -2.08
CA ARG A 223 9.76 -16.80 -2.18
C ARG A 223 11.03 -15.95 -2.12
N HIS A 224 11.09 -14.87 -2.89
CA HIS A 224 12.22 -13.95 -2.89
C HIS A 224 12.39 -13.26 -1.53
N LEU A 225 11.29 -12.87 -0.88
CA LEU A 225 11.36 -12.31 0.47
C LEU A 225 11.82 -13.34 1.49
N ALA A 226 11.28 -14.56 1.48
CA ALA A 226 11.73 -15.63 2.38
C ALA A 226 13.23 -15.94 2.19
N ALA A 227 13.69 -16.01 0.93
CA ALA A 227 15.10 -16.20 0.61
C ALA A 227 15.98 -15.05 1.11
N LEU A 228 15.50 -13.80 1.09
CA LEU A 228 16.19 -12.66 1.69
C LEU A 228 16.19 -12.73 3.22
N MET A 229 15.06 -13.09 3.84
CA MET A 229 14.92 -13.20 5.29
C MET A 229 15.86 -14.26 5.88
N ARG A 230 16.11 -15.37 5.16
CA ARG A 230 17.12 -16.39 5.52
C ARG A 230 18.55 -15.87 5.51
N GLN A 231 18.83 -14.79 4.77
CA GLN A 231 20.16 -14.18 4.68
C GLN A 231 20.40 -13.14 5.77
N PHE A 232 19.41 -12.86 6.64
CA PHE A 232 19.63 -11.99 7.80
C PHE A 232 20.72 -12.61 8.68
N PRO A 233 21.71 -11.81 9.12
CA PRO A 233 22.74 -12.31 10.01
C PRO A 233 22.12 -12.78 11.33
N THR A 234 22.83 -13.66 12.02
CA THR A 234 22.48 -14.09 13.39
C THR A 234 23.31 -13.31 14.41
N SER A 235 23.52 -12.01 14.17
CA SER A 235 24.28 -11.14 15.08
C SER A 235 23.35 -10.44 16.06
N HIS A 236 23.86 -10.03 17.22
CA HIS A 236 23.06 -9.35 18.25
C HIS A 236 22.36 -8.06 17.76
N ALA A 237 22.85 -7.43 16.68
CA ALA A 237 22.33 -6.15 16.19
C ALA A 237 21.25 -6.27 15.11
N LEU A 238 21.27 -7.36 14.31
CA LEU A 238 20.36 -7.53 13.17
C LEU A 238 19.97 -9.00 13.03
N THR A 239 18.69 -9.30 13.19
CA THR A 239 18.07 -10.60 12.89
C THR A 239 16.69 -10.39 12.27
N THR A 240 15.97 -11.45 11.88
CA THR A 240 14.58 -11.33 11.43
C THR A 240 13.66 -10.72 12.49
N ALA A 241 14.00 -10.84 13.78
CA ALA A 241 13.28 -10.17 14.87
C ALA A 241 13.40 -8.64 14.81
N SER A 242 14.44 -8.09 14.17
CA SER A 242 14.57 -6.66 13.89
C SER A 242 13.47 -6.16 12.94
N LEU A 243 12.86 -7.04 12.13
CA LEU A 243 11.67 -6.72 11.33
C LEU A 243 10.36 -6.89 12.12
N GLY A 244 10.41 -7.50 13.31
CA GLY A 244 9.22 -7.93 14.05
C GLY A 244 8.66 -9.29 13.62
N ALA A 245 9.43 -10.08 12.86
CA ALA A 245 9.02 -11.43 12.46
C ALA A 245 8.95 -12.36 13.69
N PRO A 246 7.96 -13.27 13.76
CA PRO A 246 7.94 -14.32 14.78
C PRO A 246 9.08 -15.32 14.54
N SER A 247 9.54 -16.02 15.59
CA SER A 247 10.66 -16.97 15.48
C SER A 247 10.36 -18.12 14.53
N ASN A 248 9.11 -18.55 14.45
CA ASN A 248 8.63 -19.61 13.56
C ASN A 248 8.15 -19.09 12.20
N TRP A 249 8.53 -17.88 11.77
CA TRP A 249 8.01 -17.29 10.54
C TRP A 249 8.15 -18.22 9.32
N GLU A 250 9.28 -18.91 9.19
CA GLU A 250 9.56 -19.80 8.05
C GLU A 250 8.58 -20.98 7.96
N SER A 251 8.00 -21.40 9.07
CA SER A 251 7.04 -22.50 9.09
C SER A 251 5.59 -22.05 8.92
N LEU A 252 5.33 -20.74 8.74
CA LEU A 252 3.97 -20.25 8.51
C LEU A 252 3.55 -20.49 7.06
N ASP A 253 2.29 -20.87 6.86
CA ASP A 253 1.72 -21.16 5.54
C ASP A 253 1.81 -19.97 4.57
N LEU A 254 1.96 -18.74 5.07
CA LEU A 254 2.19 -17.55 4.25
C LEU A 254 3.48 -17.64 3.41
N TRP A 255 4.49 -18.32 3.94
CA TRP A 255 5.84 -18.40 3.39
C TRP A 255 6.18 -19.79 2.85
N ARG A 256 5.22 -20.73 2.88
CA ARG A 256 5.33 -22.06 2.28
C ARG A 256 4.78 -21.99 0.85
N GLY A 257 5.68 -21.90 -0.13
CA GLY A 257 5.38 -21.84 -1.56
C GLY A 257 6.64 -21.64 -2.38
#